data_AF-A0A9X2KBL3-F1
#
_entry.id   AF-A0A9X2KBL3-F1
#
_cell.length_a   1.000
_cell.length_b   1.000
_cell.length_c   1.000
_cell.angle_alpha   90.00
_cell.angle_beta   90.00
_cell.angle_gamma   90.00
#
_symmetry.space_group_name_H-M   'P 1'
#
loop_
_entity.id
_entity.type
_entity.pdbx_description
1 polymer ?
#
loop_
_entity_poly.entity_id
_entity_poly.type
_entity_poly.pdbx_seq_one_letter_code
_entity_poly.pdbx_strand_id
1 'polypeptide(L)'
;MKAMLHSVYDQPDADAVNAQFDRLLDYVDGRLPDAHDHLDTARADILAFTGFPEALWQQIWSNNPNERLNREIRRRTDSVGIFPNRDAITRLVGAVLAEQTDEWAEGRRYLGLDILAKSRLTLVPGVGSEEVTDSILELSAQPSHRRTRRYTTTRDLTQGEPESSSGSTH
;
A
#
# COMPACT_ATOMS: atom_id res chain seq x y z
N MET A 1 -16.30 -16.28 13.08
CA MET A 1 -16.24 -14.80 13.10
C MET A 1 -15.48 -14.23 11.90
N LYS A 2 -14.16 -14.41 11.75
CA LYS A 2 -13.38 -13.84 10.61
C LYS A 2 -13.98 -14.14 9.23
N ALA A 3 -14.33 -15.40 8.95
CA ALA A 3 -14.97 -15.79 7.69
C ALA A 3 -16.35 -15.14 7.46
N MET A 4 -17.09 -14.85 8.54
CA MET A 4 -18.40 -14.21 8.44
C MET A 4 -18.27 -12.70 8.19
N LEU A 5 -17.29 -12.03 8.81
CA LEU A 5 -16.99 -10.63 8.48
C LEU A 5 -16.50 -10.49 7.03
N HIS A 6 -15.67 -11.40 6.53
CA HIS A 6 -15.31 -11.42 5.11
C HIS A 6 -16.55 -11.52 4.21
N SER A 7 -17.55 -12.33 4.58
CA SER A 7 -18.80 -12.41 3.81
C SER A 7 -19.60 -11.09 3.76
N VAL A 8 -19.46 -10.21 4.77
CA VAL A 8 -20.04 -8.86 4.74
C VAL A 8 -19.30 -7.98 3.74
N TYR A 9 -17.96 -8.03 3.73
CA TYR A 9 -17.14 -7.18 2.86
C TYR A 9 -17.18 -7.59 1.37
N ASP A 10 -17.55 -8.84 1.09
CA ASP A 10 -17.64 -9.37 -0.28
C ASP A 10 -19.01 -9.12 -0.95
N GLN A 11 -19.91 -8.36 -0.32
CA GLN A 11 -21.22 -8.04 -0.89
C GLN A 11 -21.12 -7.02 -2.04
N PRO A 12 -22.02 -7.08 -3.03
CA PRO A 12 -21.92 -6.30 -4.26
C PRO A 12 -22.27 -4.82 -4.10
N ASP A 13 -23.09 -4.46 -3.11
CA ASP A 13 -23.61 -3.11 -2.91
C ASP A 13 -23.90 -2.82 -1.43
N ALA A 14 -24.15 -1.54 -1.11
CA ALA A 14 -24.22 -1.06 0.27
C ALA A 14 -25.43 -1.64 1.03
N ASP A 15 -26.54 -1.86 0.33
CA ASP A 15 -27.75 -2.44 0.93
C ASP A 15 -27.50 -3.92 1.26
N ALA A 16 -26.84 -4.66 0.36
CA ALA A 16 -26.44 -6.04 0.57
C ALA A 16 -25.42 -6.17 1.71
N VAL A 17 -24.46 -5.25 1.82
CA VAL A 17 -23.51 -5.17 2.96
C VAL A 17 -24.27 -5.02 4.28
N ASN A 18 -25.20 -4.06 4.36
CA ASN A 18 -25.98 -3.82 5.57
C ASN A 18 -26.83 -5.04 5.95
N ALA A 19 -27.56 -5.62 4.98
CA ALA A 19 -28.38 -6.80 5.21
C ALA A 19 -27.55 -8.03 5.64
N GLN A 20 -26.31 -8.17 5.12
CA GLN A 20 -25.42 -9.24 5.55
C GLN A 20 -24.85 -8.99 6.95
N PHE A 21 -24.61 -7.73 7.32
CA PHE A 21 -24.19 -7.38 8.67
C PHE A 21 -25.29 -7.63 9.70
N ASP A 22 -26.56 -7.37 9.36
CA ASP A 22 -27.71 -7.70 10.23
C ASP A 22 -27.77 -9.22 10.49
N ARG A 23 -27.65 -10.03 9.44
CA ARG A 23 -27.58 -11.50 9.56
C ARG A 23 -26.40 -11.97 10.41
N LEU A 24 -25.28 -11.24 10.37
CA LEU A 24 -24.13 -11.52 11.23
C LEU A 24 -24.47 -11.24 12.70
N LEU A 25 -25.08 -10.10 13.01
CA LEU A 25 -25.50 -9.75 14.37
C LEU A 25 -26.49 -10.77 14.93
N ASP A 26 -27.53 -11.12 14.19
CA ASP A 26 -28.51 -12.15 14.58
C ASP A 26 -27.83 -13.49 14.93
N TYR A 27 -26.79 -13.86 14.18
CA TYR A 27 -26.07 -15.10 14.41
C TYR A 27 -25.23 -15.07 15.70
N VAL A 28 -24.64 -13.91 16.04
CA VAL A 28 -23.75 -13.79 17.19
C VAL A 28 -24.48 -13.48 18.49
N ASP A 29 -25.67 -12.89 18.45
CA ASP A 29 -26.48 -12.49 19.62
C ASP A 29 -26.55 -13.58 20.70
N GLY A 30 -27.06 -14.77 20.36
CA GLY A 30 -27.20 -15.86 21.33
C GLY A 30 -25.91 -16.64 21.64
N ARG A 31 -24.84 -16.45 20.88
CA ARG A 31 -23.62 -17.30 20.96
C ARG A 31 -22.42 -16.58 21.55
N LEU A 32 -22.31 -15.29 21.27
CA LEU A 32 -21.18 -14.42 21.58
C LEU A 32 -21.71 -12.99 21.84
N PRO A 33 -22.45 -12.79 22.95
CA PRO A 33 -23.12 -11.52 23.25
C PRO A 33 -22.14 -10.33 23.32
N ASP A 34 -20.96 -10.52 23.92
CA ASP A 34 -19.93 -9.46 23.96
C ASP A 34 -19.47 -9.04 22.55
N ALA A 35 -19.43 -9.98 21.61
CA ALA A 35 -19.06 -9.70 20.23
C ALA A 35 -20.21 -9.04 19.46
N HIS A 36 -21.46 -9.43 19.74
CA HIS A 36 -22.65 -8.76 19.23
C HIS A 36 -22.61 -7.27 19.60
N ASP A 37 -22.51 -6.97 20.89
CA ASP A 37 -22.56 -5.60 21.40
C ASP A 37 -21.42 -4.75 20.84
N HIS A 38 -20.22 -5.33 20.73
CA HIS A 38 -19.08 -4.65 20.15
C HIS A 38 -19.27 -4.35 18.65
N LEU A 39 -19.80 -5.30 17.88
CA LEU A 39 -20.04 -5.14 16.44
C LEU A 39 -21.17 -4.14 16.17
N ASP A 40 -22.25 -4.19 16.95
CA ASP A 40 -23.38 -3.26 16.81
C ASP A 40 -22.96 -1.82 17.15
N THR A 41 -22.23 -1.64 18.25
CA THR A 41 -21.68 -0.32 18.62
C THR A 41 -20.74 0.24 17.55
N ALA A 42 -19.92 -0.62 16.94
CA ALA A 42 -18.95 -0.24 15.90
C ALA A 42 -19.54 -0.23 14.48
N ARG A 43 -20.84 -0.47 14.29
CA ARG A 43 -21.45 -0.64 12.97
C ARG A 43 -21.15 0.51 12.01
N ALA A 44 -21.30 1.75 12.47
CA ALA A 44 -21.07 2.93 11.65
C ALA A 44 -19.62 2.98 11.13
N ASP A 45 -18.66 2.66 11.98
CA ASP A 45 -17.24 2.64 11.63
C ASP A 45 -16.90 1.48 10.69
N ILE A 46 -17.44 0.29 10.97
CA ILE A 46 -17.18 -0.93 10.18
C ILE A 46 -17.76 -0.79 8.77
N LEU A 47 -18.93 -0.16 8.63
CA LEU A 47 -19.63 -0.03 7.35
C LEU A 47 -19.35 1.28 6.61
N ALA A 48 -18.54 2.18 7.18
CA ALA A 48 -18.22 3.48 6.59
C ALA A 48 -17.65 3.39 5.16
N PHE A 49 -16.96 2.29 4.83
CA PHE A 49 -16.39 2.07 3.49
C PHE A 49 -17.46 2.06 2.39
N THR A 50 -18.72 1.71 2.71
CA THR A 50 -19.82 1.66 1.74
C THR A 50 -20.22 3.04 1.20
N GLY A 51 -19.81 4.13 1.86
CA GLY A 51 -19.99 5.50 1.37
C GLY A 51 -19.03 5.91 0.25
N PHE A 52 -18.02 5.08 -0.05
CA PHE A 52 -17.05 5.31 -1.11
C PHE A 52 -17.43 4.57 -2.40
N PRO A 53 -16.88 4.95 -3.57
CA PRO A 53 -17.06 4.16 -4.79
C PRO A 53 -16.64 2.70 -4.58
N GLU A 54 -17.41 1.74 -5.07
CA GLU A 54 -17.18 0.29 -4.91
C GLU A 54 -15.76 -0.14 -5.28
N ALA A 55 -15.18 0.48 -6.31
CA ALA A 55 -13.81 0.23 -6.74
C ALA A 55 -12.75 0.51 -5.65
N LEU A 56 -13.11 1.25 -4.59
CA LEU A 56 -12.25 1.53 -3.43
C LEU A 56 -12.48 0.63 -2.24
N TRP A 57 -13.58 -0.13 -2.18
CA TRP A 57 -13.98 -0.84 -0.97
C TRP A 57 -12.87 -1.75 -0.47
N GLN A 58 -12.32 -2.58 -1.37
CA GLN A 58 -11.24 -3.50 -1.04
C GLN A 58 -9.98 -2.79 -0.50
N GLN A 59 -9.69 -1.58 -0.96
CA GLN A 59 -8.54 -0.82 -0.46
C GLN A 59 -8.80 -0.23 0.93
N ILE A 60 -10.07 0.09 1.26
CA ILE A 60 -10.45 0.69 2.53
C ILE A 60 -10.53 -0.37 3.64
N TRP A 61 -11.20 -1.50 3.40
CA TRP A 61 -11.37 -2.52 4.45
C TRP A 61 -10.18 -3.48 4.57
N SER A 62 -9.27 -3.53 3.57
CA SER A 62 -8.11 -4.42 3.64
C SER A 62 -7.03 -3.91 4.60
N ASN A 63 -6.62 -4.77 5.53
CA ASN A 63 -5.50 -4.52 6.42
C ASN A 63 -4.13 -4.98 5.87
N ASN A 64 -4.10 -5.47 4.62
CA ASN A 64 -2.90 -6.11 4.03
C ASN A 64 -1.64 -5.21 4.05
N PRO A 65 -1.71 -3.90 3.73
CA PRO A 65 -0.53 -3.04 3.77
C PRO A 65 0.05 -2.91 5.19
N ASN A 66 -0.81 -2.76 6.20
CA ASN A 66 -0.41 -2.65 7.60
C ASN A 66 0.16 -3.97 8.11
N GLU A 67 -0.47 -5.10 7.79
CA GLU A 67 0.05 -6.43 8.14
C GLU A 67 1.42 -6.70 7.51
N ARG A 68 1.63 -6.28 6.25
CA ARG A 68 2.93 -6.38 5.57
C ARG A 68 3.99 -5.55 6.30
N LEU A 69 3.70 -4.29 6.60
CA LEU A 69 4.61 -3.41 7.32
C LEU A 69 4.95 -3.96 8.73
N ASN A 70 3.95 -4.39 9.49
CA ASN A 70 4.15 -4.97 10.81
C ASN A 70 5.01 -6.24 10.78
N ARG A 71 4.81 -7.08 9.76
CA ARG A 71 5.64 -8.27 9.56
C ARG A 71 7.09 -7.90 9.28
N GLU A 72 7.32 -6.86 8.48
CA GLU A 72 8.66 -6.39 8.16
C GLU A 72 9.36 -5.77 9.38
N ILE A 73 8.65 -4.95 10.16
CA ILE A 73 9.15 -4.42 11.44
C ILE A 73 9.57 -5.58 12.35
N ARG A 74 8.70 -6.57 12.57
CA ARG A 74 9.00 -7.74 13.40
C ARG A 74 10.23 -8.49 12.89
N ARG A 75 10.29 -8.81 11.60
CA ARG A 75 11.43 -9.52 10.99
C ARG A 75 12.77 -8.81 11.23
N ARG A 76 12.81 -7.48 11.10
CA ARG A 76 14.06 -6.72 11.31
C ARG A 76 14.42 -6.57 12.77
N THR A 77 13.44 -6.40 13.65
CA THR A 77 13.71 -6.38 15.10
C THR A 77 14.16 -7.74 15.61
N ASP A 78 13.60 -8.83 15.09
CA ASP A 78 13.94 -10.20 15.47
C ASP A 78 15.40 -10.54 15.11
N SER A 79 15.93 -9.94 14.04
CA SER A 79 17.33 -10.12 13.62
C SER A 79 18.33 -9.48 14.58
N VAL A 80 17.93 -8.46 15.33
CA VAL A 80 18.78 -7.78 16.33
C VAL A 80 18.65 -8.45 17.70
N GLY A 81 17.47 -8.95 18.04
CA GLY A 81 17.19 -9.61 19.32
C GLY A 81 17.06 -8.63 20.48
N ILE A 82 18.19 -8.15 21.03
CA ILE A 82 18.21 -7.26 22.21
C ILE A 82 18.77 -5.89 21.83
N PHE A 83 18.03 -4.83 22.16
CA PHE A 83 18.45 -3.45 21.92
C PHE A 83 19.13 -2.83 23.15
N PRO A 84 20.22 -2.06 22.96
CA PRO A 84 20.96 -1.44 24.07
C PRO A 84 20.22 -0.25 24.70
N ASN A 85 19.31 0.40 23.96
CA ASN A 85 18.46 1.49 24.43
C ASN A 85 17.27 1.70 23.47
N ARG A 86 16.33 2.56 23.89
CA ARG A 86 15.14 2.90 23.09
C ARG A 86 15.49 3.59 21.77
N ASP A 87 16.52 4.42 21.75
CA ASP A 87 16.89 5.14 20.52
C ASP A 87 17.36 4.19 19.42
N ALA A 88 18.02 3.08 19.77
CA ALA A 88 18.47 2.08 18.82
C ALA A 88 17.29 1.42 18.08
N ILE A 89 16.23 1.04 18.79
CA ILE A 89 15.03 0.48 18.16
C ILE A 89 14.27 1.55 17.36
N THR A 90 14.17 2.78 17.86
CA THR A 90 13.54 3.88 17.10
C THR A 90 14.25 4.15 15.78
N ARG A 91 15.59 4.11 15.74
CA ARG A 91 16.35 4.26 14.50
C ARG A 91 16.09 3.11 13.52
N LEU A 92 16.05 1.87 14.00
CA LEU A 92 15.77 0.72 13.13
C LEU A 92 14.37 0.80 12.53
N VAL A 93 13.35 1.00 13.37
CA VAL A 93 11.95 1.11 12.91
C VAL A 93 11.80 2.31 11.98
N GLY A 94 12.42 3.44 12.30
CA GLY A 94 12.46 4.62 11.42
C GLY A 94 13.06 4.33 10.05
N ALA A 95 14.15 3.55 9.99
CA ALA A 95 14.74 3.12 8.71
C ALA A 95 13.79 2.22 7.90
N VAL A 96 13.05 1.32 8.55
CA VAL A 96 12.03 0.48 7.85
C VAL A 96 10.91 1.35 7.27
N LEU A 97 10.44 2.33 8.02
CA LEU A 97 9.39 3.24 7.58
C LEU A 97 9.85 4.12 6.41
N ALA A 98 11.09 4.60 6.44
CA ALA A 98 11.68 5.35 5.34
C ALA A 98 11.74 4.50 4.06
N GLU A 99 12.25 3.26 4.15
CA GLU A 99 12.30 2.34 3.01
C GLU A 99 10.91 2.03 2.45
N GLN A 100 9.92 1.79 3.32
CA GLN A 100 8.55 1.55 2.87
C GLN A 100 7.94 2.78 2.18
N THR A 101 8.31 3.98 2.62
CA THR A 101 7.88 5.24 2.02
C THR A 101 8.48 5.41 0.63
N ASP A 102 9.77 5.12 0.47
CA ASP A 102 10.46 5.17 -0.82
C ASP A 102 9.85 4.17 -1.81
N GLU A 103 9.57 2.94 -1.38
CA GLU A 103 8.86 1.95 -2.21
C GLU A 103 7.48 2.43 -2.67
N TRP A 104 6.73 3.15 -1.83
CA TRP A 104 5.43 3.70 -2.21
C TRP A 104 5.55 4.87 -3.18
N ALA A 105 6.60 5.66 -3.07
CA ALA A 105 6.89 6.75 -4.01
C ALA A 105 7.30 6.22 -5.39
N GLU A 106 8.05 5.10 -5.44
CA GLU A 106 8.53 4.48 -6.69
C GLU A 106 7.51 3.50 -7.31
N GLY A 107 6.61 2.94 -6.50
CA GLY A 107 5.65 1.92 -6.91
C GLY A 107 4.53 2.42 -7.82
N ARG A 108 3.74 1.46 -8.35
CA ARG A 108 2.48 1.80 -9.05
C ARG A 108 1.51 2.42 -8.05
N ARG A 109 0.77 3.45 -8.49
CA ARG A 109 -0.26 4.10 -7.67
C ARG A 109 -1.23 3.06 -7.12
N TYR A 110 -1.31 2.99 -5.79
CA TYR A 110 -2.22 2.10 -5.09
C TYR A 110 -3.69 2.48 -5.31
N LEU A 111 -3.97 3.79 -5.47
CA LEU A 111 -5.28 4.36 -5.77
C LEU A 111 -5.22 5.13 -7.10
N GLY A 112 -6.15 4.82 -8.01
CA GLY A 112 -6.26 5.52 -9.29
C GLY A 112 -6.73 6.97 -9.12
N LEU A 113 -6.13 7.91 -9.85
CA LEU A 113 -6.49 9.34 -9.75
C LEU A 113 -7.97 9.59 -10.07
N ASP A 114 -8.52 8.88 -11.06
CA ASP A 114 -9.92 9.04 -11.46
C ASP A 114 -10.88 8.62 -10.35
N ILE A 115 -10.55 7.54 -9.63
CA ILE A 115 -11.38 7.03 -8.54
C ILE A 115 -11.24 7.94 -7.30
N LEU A 116 -10.03 8.45 -7.03
CA LEU A 116 -9.80 9.47 -6.00
C LEU A 116 -10.61 10.73 -6.26
N ALA A 117 -10.67 11.20 -7.51
CA ALA A 117 -11.48 12.36 -7.89
C ALA A 117 -12.97 12.11 -7.63
N LYS A 118 -13.49 10.93 -7.99
CA LYS A 118 -14.88 10.54 -7.69
C LYS A 118 -15.19 10.50 -6.19
N SER A 119 -14.22 10.06 -5.39
CA SER A 119 -14.38 9.95 -3.93
C SER A 119 -14.42 11.31 -3.23
N ARG A 120 -13.77 12.33 -3.79
CA ARG A 120 -13.81 13.71 -3.28
C ARG A 120 -15.14 14.42 -3.52
N LEU A 121 -15.99 13.91 -4.40
CA LEU A 121 -17.28 14.51 -4.73
C LEU A 121 -18.41 14.08 -3.78
N THR A 122 -18.20 13.02 -2.99
CA THR A 122 -19.09 12.65 -1.88
C THR A 122 -18.77 13.55 -0.69
N LEU A 123 -19.19 14.81 -0.76
CA LEU A 123 -19.10 15.77 0.34
C LEU A 123 -19.89 15.24 1.54
N VAL A 124 -19.23 15.09 2.69
CA VAL A 124 -19.93 15.02 3.98
C VAL A 124 -20.54 16.40 4.22
N PRO A 125 -21.87 16.56 4.22
CA PRO A 125 -22.48 17.86 4.51
C PRO A 125 -22.41 18.07 6.03
N GLY A 126 -21.33 18.70 6.53
CA GLY A 126 -21.31 19.09 7.95
C GLY A 126 -19.99 19.29 8.67
N VAL A 127 -18.82 19.34 8.01
CA VAL A 127 -17.64 19.90 8.68
C VAL A 127 -17.60 21.38 8.34
N GLY A 128 -18.04 22.21 9.30
CA GLY A 128 -17.83 23.65 9.25
C GLY A 128 -16.38 23.94 8.90
N SER A 129 -16.17 24.96 8.08
CA SER A 129 -14.88 25.43 7.61
C SER A 129 -13.87 25.64 8.75
N GLU A 130 -13.15 24.60 9.12
CA GLU A 130 -11.81 24.75 9.67
C GLU A 130 -10.91 25.01 8.47
N GLU A 131 -10.54 26.27 8.30
CA GLU A 131 -9.51 26.68 7.35
C GLU A 131 -8.20 25.96 7.72
N VAL A 132 -7.94 24.84 7.05
CA VAL A 132 -6.58 24.29 6.96
C VAL A 132 -5.80 25.33 6.17
N THR A 133 -4.97 26.11 6.86
CA THR A 133 -4.01 27.01 6.20
C THR A 133 -3.16 26.18 5.25
N ASP A 134 -3.45 26.34 3.96
CA ASP A 134 -2.78 25.72 2.83
C ASP A 134 -1.28 26.02 2.88
N SER A 135 -0.51 25.11 3.46
CA SER A 135 0.84 24.84 2.95
C SER A 135 0.67 23.85 1.82
N ILE A 136 0.27 24.37 0.65
CA ILE A 136 0.33 23.63 -0.60
C ILE A 136 1.81 23.27 -0.81
N LEU A 137 2.16 22.04 -0.43
CA LEU A 137 3.34 21.40 -0.99
C LEU A 137 3.02 21.19 -2.46
N GLU A 138 3.50 22.09 -3.30
CA GLU A 138 3.54 21.90 -4.75
C GLU A 138 4.15 20.53 -5.01
N LEU A 139 3.31 19.59 -5.43
CA LEU A 139 3.77 18.32 -5.99
C LEU A 139 4.35 18.65 -7.37
N SER A 140 5.56 19.22 -7.39
CA SER A 140 6.32 19.37 -8.62
C SER A 140 6.71 17.96 -9.06
N ALA A 141 5.95 17.40 -9.99
CA ALA A 141 6.38 16.24 -10.77
C ALA A 141 7.60 16.67 -11.59
N GLN A 142 8.80 16.57 -11.01
CA GLN A 142 10.02 16.75 -11.79
C GLN A 142 10.14 15.56 -12.74
N PRO A 143 10.27 15.77 -14.05
CA PRO A 143 10.53 14.68 -14.97
C PRO A 143 11.93 14.13 -14.64
N SER A 144 11.98 12.92 -14.08
CA SER A 144 13.24 12.22 -13.85
C SER A 144 13.92 12.00 -15.20
N HIS A 145 15.03 12.71 -15.41
CA HIS A 145 15.88 12.55 -16.58
C HIS A 145 16.22 11.07 -16.75
N ARG A 146 15.70 10.46 -17.82
CA ARG A 146 16.11 9.12 -18.28
C ARG A 146 17.61 9.12 -18.55
N ARG A 147 18.41 8.68 -17.59
CA ARG A 147 19.76 8.18 -17.85
C ARG A 147 19.62 6.76 -18.41
N THR A 148 19.51 6.64 -19.73
CA THR A 148 19.65 5.36 -20.44
C THR A 148 21.08 4.87 -20.25
N ARG A 149 21.31 4.02 -19.25
CA ARG A 149 22.50 3.16 -19.22
C ARG A 149 22.35 2.13 -20.33
N ARG A 150 23.09 2.32 -21.43
CA ARG A 150 23.29 1.29 -22.45
C ARG A 150 24.25 0.26 -21.87
N TYR A 151 23.80 -0.98 -21.73
CA TYR A 151 24.71 -2.12 -21.60
C TYR A 151 25.19 -2.49 -23.00
N THR A 152 26.42 -2.15 -23.34
CA THR A 152 27.10 -2.72 -24.52
C THR A 152 27.64 -4.08 -24.12
N THR A 153 27.00 -5.14 -24.60
CA THR A 153 27.57 -6.49 -24.59
C THR A 153 28.78 -6.50 -25.52
N THR A 154 29.97 -6.65 -24.96
CA THR A 154 31.21 -6.90 -25.71
C THR A 154 31.12 -8.27 -26.35
N ARG A 155 30.83 -8.31 -27.64
CA ARG A 155 30.98 -9.48 -28.49
C ARG A 155 31.67 -9.06 -29.77
N ASP A 156 32.98 -8.88 -29.70
CA ASP A 156 33.92 -9.20 -30.79
C ASP A 156 35.34 -8.83 -30.37
N LEU A 157 36.20 -9.82 -30.19
CA LEU A 157 37.66 -9.72 -30.29
C LEU A 157 38.18 -11.15 -30.32
N THR A 158 38.28 -11.74 -31.50
CA THR A 158 39.49 -12.45 -32.00
C THR A 158 39.18 -13.04 -33.38
N GLN A 159 39.39 -12.25 -34.42
CA GLN A 159 39.80 -12.79 -35.71
C GLN A 159 40.78 -11.80 -36.33
N GLY A 160 42.07 -12.03 -36.09
CA GLY A 160 43.14 -11.34 -36.80
C GLY A 160 43.20 -11.86 -38.22
N GLU A 161 43.09 -10.97 -39.19
CA GLU A 161 43.35 -11.25 -40.59
C GLU A 161 44.85 -11.47 -40.86
N PRO A 162 45.20 -12.19 -41.94
CA PRO A 162 46.58 -12.50 -42.30
C PRO A 162 47.15 -11.45 -43.28
N GLU A 163 48.35 -10.94 -42.99
CA GLU A 163 49.16 -10.24 -44.01
C GLU A 163 50.27 -11.17 -44.50
N SER A 164 50.23 -11.48 -45.80
CA SER A 164 51.30 -12.11 -46.55
C SER A 164 51.89 -11.09 -47.52
N SER A 165 53.19 -10.81 -47.44
CA SER A 165 54.08 -10.77 -48.62
C SER A 165 55.56 -10.54 -48.25
N SER A 166 56.37 -11.58 -48.48
CA SER A 166 57.63 -11.61 -49.25
C SER A 166 58.64 -10.44 -49.17
N GLY A 167 59.91 -10.78 -48.90
CA GLY A 167 61.05 -10.12 -49.57
C GLY A 167 62.40 -10.04 -48.86
N SER A 168 63.25 -11.06 -49.09
CA SER A 168 64.70 -10.98 -49.42
C SER A 168 65.77 -10.38 -48.48
N THR A 169 66.71 -11.26 -48.11
CA THR A 169 68.18 -11.17 -48.26
C THR A 169 68.97 -10.02 -47.59
N HIS A 170 69.74 -10.35 -46.55
CA HIS A 170 71.20 -10.54 -46.66
C HIS A 170 71.77 -11.33 -45.47
#